data_AF-A0A2P5AV12-F1
#
_entry.id   AF-A0A2P5AV12-F1
#
_cell.length_a   1.000
_cell.length_b   1.000
_cell.length_c   1.000
_cell.angle_alpha   90.00
_cell.angle_beta   90.00
_cell.angle_gamma   90.00
#
_symmetry.space_group_name_H-M   'P 1'
#
loop_
_entity.id
_entity.type
_entity.pdbx_description
1 polymer ?
#
loop_
_entity_poly.entity_id
_entity_poly.type
_entity_poly.pdbx_seq_one_letter_code
_entity_poly.pdbx_strand_id
1 'polypeptide(L)'
;MRMITSESLFIAVVASWTIITFTFVAHVEDINLVTAFSEPPSLEPEAKALLQTEWWNEYNSSSSPCQWPGVTCNHAGSITDIVLYEASYGGGDFGKFNFSSFPNLSRLSLVGIGLFGHIPAEIGTLSKLTHLDL
;
A
#
# COMPACT_ATOMS: atom_id res chain seq x y z
N MET A 1 30.07 45.29 -39.53
CA MET A 1 29.44 43.95 -39.59
C MET A 1 30.32 43.00 -38.79
N ARG A 2 29.96 42.65 -37.55
CA ARG A 2 30.79 41.76 -36.71
C ARG A 2 30.42 40.31 -37.06
N MET A 3 31.37 39.56 -37.62
CA MET A 3 31.21 38.13 -37.90
C MET A 3 31.26 37.35 -36.59
N ILE A 4 30.17 36.67 -36.25
CA ILE A 4 30.10 35.71 -35.15
C ILE A 4 30.76 34.41 -35.64
N THR A 5 31.81 33.96 -34.96
CA THR A 5 32.52 32.72 -35.27
C THR A 5 31.71 31.50 -34.78
N SER A 6 31.84 30.35 -35.46
CA SER A 6 31.13 29.10 -35.13
C SER A 6 31.24 28.70 -33.66
N GLU A 7 32.42 28.90 -33.05
CA GLU A 7 32.69 28.64 -31.64
C GLU A 7 31.82 29.51 -30.71
N SER A 8 31.57 30.76 -31.10
CA SER A 8 30.70 31.68 -30.35
C SER A 8 29.23 31.26 -30.40
N LEU A 9 28.79 30.62 -31.49
CA LEU A 9 27.44 30.04 -31.59
C LEU A 9 27.31 28.79 -30.74
N PHE A 10 28.32 27.91 -30.73
CA PHE A 10 28.33 26.70 -29.90
C PHE A 10 28.24 27.03 -28.40
N ILE A 11 29.02 28.01 -27.92
CA ILE A 11 28.97 28.44 -26.52
C ILE A 11 27.60 29.02 -26.16
N ALA A 12 26.98 29.80 -27.06
CA ALA A 12 25.64 30.35 -26.84
C ALA A 12 24.56 29.26 -26.78
N VAL A 13 24.65 28.23 -27.63
CA VAL A 13 23.73 27.09 -27.61
C VAL A 13 23.87 26.30 -26.31
N VAL A 14 25.10 25.99 -25.86
CA VAL A 14 25.32 25.26 -24.60
C VAL A 14 24.85 26.09 -23.40
N ALA A 15 25.15 27.39 -23.37
CA ALA A 15 24.72 28.28 -22.29
C ALA A 15 23.20 28.43 -22.23
N SER A 16 22.51 28.51 -23.37
CA SER A 16 21.04 28.54 -23.38
C SER A 16 20.43 27.23 -22.88
N TRP A 17 21.02 26.08 -23.25
CA TRP A 17 20.54 24.76 -22.83
C TRP A 17 20.75 24.51 -21.33
N THR A 18 21.87 24.96 -20.77
CA THR A 18 22.12 24.88 -19.32
C THR A 18 21.21 25.81 -18.52
N ILE A 19 20.93 27.02 -19.03
CA ILE A 19 20.00 27.95 -18.37
C ILE A 19 18.56 27.39 -18.40
N ILE A 20 18.10 26.83 -19.54
CA ILE A 20 16.75 26.25 -19.67
C ILE A 20 16.56 25.04 -18.75
N THR A 21 17.58 24.18 -18.62
CA THR A 21 17.51 23.03 -17.70
C THR A 21 17.52 23.48 -16.25
N PHE A 22 18.32 24.49 -15.87
CA PHE A 22 18.32 25.05 -14.52
C PHE A 22 17.01 25.75 -14.15
N THR A 23 16.38 26.49 -15.07
CA THR A 23 15.07 27.13 -14.81
C THR A 23 13.94 26.11 -14.71
N PHE A 24 14.00 25.02 -15.49
CA PHE A 24 13.06 23.92 -15.37
C PHE A 24 13.18 23.26 -13.99
N VAL A 25 14.41 22.92 -13.56
CA VAL A 25 14.67 22.32 -12.24
C VAL A 25 14.22 23.23 -11.09
N ALA A 26 14.46 24.54 -11.18
CA ALA A 26 14.02 25.52 -10.18
C ALA A 26 12.50 25.78 -10.18
N HIS A 27 11.76 25.34 -11.21
CA HIS A 27 10.29 25.36 -11.23
C HIS A 27 9.65 24.06 -10.71
N VAL A 28 10.44 23.00 -10.46
CA VAL A 28 9.93 21.73 -9.92
C VAL A 28 10.12 21.64 -8.40
N GLU A 29 9.91 22.74 -7.68
CA GLU A 29 9.85 22.69 -6.21
C GLU A 29 8.43 22.82 -5.62
N ASP A 30 7.38 23.13 -6.39
CA ASP A 30 6.04 23.36 -5.78
C ASP A 30 4.82 22.99 -6.66
N ILE A 31 4.72 21.76 -7.15
CA ILE A 31 3.38 21.15 -7.42
C ILE A 31 3.37 19.66 -7.08
N ASN A 32 3.79 19.30 -5.86
CA ASN A 32 3.18 18.16 -5.20
C ASN A 32 1.90 18.65 -4.52
N LEU A 33 0.92 19.08 -5.32
CA LEU A 33 -0.47 19.12 -4.88
C LEU A 33 -1.01 17.68 -5.01
N VAL A 34 -0.33 16.74 -4.34
CA VAL A 34 -0.97 15.49 -3.96
C VAL A 34 -2.08 15.96 -3.06
N THR A 35 -3.29 15.78 -3.53
CA THR A 35 -4.50 15.90 -2.73
C THR A 35 -4.23 15.26 -1.38
N ALA A 36 -4.02 16.10 -0.37
CA ALA A 36 -4.25 15.76 1.02
C ALA A 36 -5.77 15.64 1.19
N PHE A 37 -6.38 14.66 0.50
CA PHE A 37 -7.44 13.93 1.15
C PHE A 37 -6.74 13.26 2.33
N SER A 38 -7.18 13.58 3.52
CA SER A 38 -6.74 12.95 4.75
C SER A 38 -6.99 11.44 4.67
N GLU A 39 -6.07 10.70 4.05
CA GLU A 39 -5.97 9.27 4.26
C GLU A 39 -5.38 9.09 5.66
N PRO A 40 -6.06 8.38 6.58
CA PRO A 40 -5.51 8.16 7.90
C PRO A 40 -4.16 7.45 7.73
N PRO A 41 -3.06 7.98 8.29
CA PRO A 41 -1.70 7.52 8.06
C PRO A 41 -1.40 6.09 8.56
N SER A 42 -2.41 5.31 8.94
CA SER A 42 -2.29 3.98 9.56
C SER A 42 -2.98 2.84 8.82
N LEU A 43 -3.65 3.06 7.68
CA LEU A 43 -4.52 2.05 7.05
C LEU A 43 -3.95 1.36 5.80
N GLU A 44 -2.99 1.98 5.11
CA GLU A 44 -2.23 1.33 4.03
C GLU A 44 -1.53 0.00 4.42
N PRO A 45 -0.91 -0.16 5.61
CA PRO A 45 -0.20 -1.40 5.94
C PRO A 45 -1.13 -2.60 6.12
N GLU A 46 -2.34 -2.38 6.63
CA GLU A 46 -3.37 -3.41 6.79
C GLU A 46 -3.87 -3.90 5.43
N ALA A 47 -4.22 -2.98 4.53
CA ALA A 47 -4.65 -3.32 3.16
C ALA A 47 -3.57 -4.09 2.40
N LYS A 48 -2.32 -3.60 2.46
CA LYS A 48 -1.18 -4.27 1.80
C LYS A 48 -0.93 -5.68 2.35
N ALA A 49 -1.05 -5.86 3.67
CA ALA A 49 -0.90 -7.17 4.31
C ALA A 49 -2.00 -8.14 3.87
N LEU A 50 -3.25 -7.68 3.75
CA LEU A 50 -4.34 -8.52 3.22
C LEU A 50 -4.08 -8.93 1.76
N LEU A 51 -3.61 -8.02 0.90
CA LEU A 51 -3.31 -8.36 -0.51
C LEU A 51 -2.19 -9.41 -0.65
N GLN A 52 -1.23 -9.45 0.28
CA GLN A 52 -0.19 -10.48 0.29
C GLN A 52 -0.72 -11.90 0.53
N THR A 53 -1.90 -12.04 1.14
CA THR A 53 -2.55 -13.34 1.34
C THR A 53 -3.14 -13.91 0.06
N GLU A 54 -3.32 -13.07 -0.96
CA GLU A 54 -3.97 -13.37 -2.23
C GLU A 54 -5.48 -13.67 -2.13
N TRP A 55 -6.12 -13.54 -0.96
CA TRP A 55 -7.58 -13.72 -0.81
C TRP A 55 -8.40 -12.55 -1.36
N TRP A 56 -7.81 -11.35 -1.45
CA TRP A 56 -8.47 -10.14 -1.95
C TRP A 56 -7.83 -9.62 -3.25
N ASN A 57 -7.41 -10.51 -4.15
CA ASN A 57 -6.70 -10.16 -5.40
C ASN A 57 -7.46 -9.19 -6.33
N GLU A 58 -8.77 -9.14 -6.22
CA GLU A 58 -9.64 -8.23 -7.00
C GLU A 58 -9.72 -6.81 -6.40
N TYR A 59 -9.16 -6.59 -5.21
CA TYR A 59 -9.14 -5.31 -4.51
C TYR A 59 -7.81 -4.58 -4.68
N ASN A 60 -7.84 -3.27 -4.47
CA ASN A 60 -6.66 -2.42 -4.54
C ASN A 60 -6.35 -1.78 -3.18
N SER A 61 -5.08 -1.50 -2.93
CA SER A 61 -4.63 -0.82 -1.71
C SER A 61 -5.03 0.66 -1.65
N SER A 62 -5.55 1.23 -2.73
CA SER A 62 -6.06 2.61 -2.80
C SER A 62 -7.50 2.76 -2.27
N SER A 63 -8.14 1.66 -1.90
CA SER A 63 -9.47 1.64 -1.29
C SER A 63 -9.36 1.16 0.15
N SER A 64 -10.26 1.64 1.01
CA SER A 64 -10.27 1.21 2.40
C SER A 64 -10.56 -0.30 2.49
N PRO A 65 -9.72 -1.08 3.20
CA PRO A 65 -9.96 -2.51 3.38
C PRO A 65 -11.24 -2.80 4.16
N CYS A 66 -11.78 -1.81 4.88
CA CYS A 66 -13.05 -1.90 5.59
C CYS A 66 -14.27 -2.09 4.68
N GLN A 67 -14.10 -1.89 3.37
CA GLN A 67 -15.13 -2.14 2.37
C GLN A 67 -15.00 -3.54 1.74
N TRP A 68 -13.95 -4.29 2.09
CA TRP A 68 -13.70 -5.60 1.51
C TRP A 68 -14.58 -6.66 2.20
N PRO A 69 -15.03 -7.68 1.45
CA PRO A 69 -15.80 -8.78 2.01
C PRO A 69 -15.07 -9.43 3.17
N GLY A 70 -15.81 -9.66 4.26
CA GLY A 70 -15.27 -10.31 5.44
C GLY A 70 -14.39 -9.43 6.33
N VAL A 71 -14.16 -8.16 5.99
CA VAL A 71 -13.35 -7.24 6.80
C VAL A 71 -14.27 -6.31 7.59
N THR A 72 -14.04 -6.21 8.90
CA THR A 72 -14.68 -5.22 9.78
C THR A 72 -13.62 -4.34 10.42
N CYS A 73 -13.90 -3.04 10.51
CA CYS A 73 -13.01 -2.06 11.10
C CYS A 73 -13.65 -1.33 12.28
N ASN A 74 -12.82 -0.81 13.17
CA ASN A 74 -13.24 0.13 14.21
C ASN A 74 -13.49 1.55 13.65
N HIS A 75 -13.93 2.46 14.53
CA HIS A 75 -14.19 3.86 14.18
C HIS A 75 -12.96 4.64 13.67
N ALA A 76 -11.74 4.18 13.97
CA ALA A 76 -10.50 4.76 13.46
C ALA A 76 -10.09 4.15 12.09
N GLY A 77 -10.90 3.24 11.55
CA GLY A 77 -10.67 2.56 10.28
C GLY A 77 -9.74 1.35 10.36
N SER A 78 -9.23 0.97 11.53
CA SER A 78 -8.33 -0.18 11.67
C SER A 78 -9.10 -1.49 11.83
N ILE A 79 -8.60 -2.54 11.20
CA ILE A 79 -9.25 -3.85 11.12
C ILE A 79 -9.36 -4.49 12.51
N THR A 80 -10.59 -4.92 12.86
CA THR A 80 -10.90 -5.63 14.11
C THR A 80 -11.34 -7.06 13.89
N ASP A 81 -11.93 -7.37 12.73
CA ASP A 81 -12.44 -8.70 12.43
C ASP A 81 -12.13 -9.05 10.98
N ILE A 82 -11.60 -10.26 10.77
CA ILE A 82 -11.43 -10.87 9.45
C ILE A 82 -12.20 -12.19 9.48
N VAL A 83 -13.19 -12.30 8.61
CA VAL A 83 -14.13 -13.41 8.57
C VAL A 83 -14.34 -13.81 7.12
N LEU A 84 -13.68 -14.89 6.69
CA LEU A 84 -13.85 -15.49 5.38
C LEU A 84 -14.50 -16.87 5.51
N TYR A 85 -15.46 -17.13 4.63
CA TYR A 85 -16.12 -18.41 4.46
C TYR A 85 -16.12 -18.78 2.98
N GLU A 86 -16.16 -20.07 2.68
CA GLU A 86 -16.22 -20.70 1.35
C GLU A 86 -14.90 -20.91 0.58
N ALA A 87 -14.93 -21.94 -0.28
CA ALA A 87 -13.82 -22.42 -1.11
C ALA A 87 -13.52 -21.54 -2.35
N SER A 88 -14.24 -20.43 -2.55
CA SER A 88 -14.09 -19.53 -3.71
C SER A 88 -12.78 -18.75 -3.71
N TYR A 89 -12.04 -18.73 -2.60
CA TYR A 89 -10.73 -18.08 -2.48
C TYR A 89 -9.55 -18.95 -2.93
N GLY A 90 -9.80 -20.17 -3.41
CA GLY A 90 -8.79 -20.99 -4.09
C GLY A 90 -7.70 -21.59 -3.20
N GLY A 91 -7.83 -21.47 -1.87
CA GLY A 91 -6.77 -21.81 -0.93
C GLY A 91 -5.78 -20.67 -0.72
N GLY A 92 -5.01 -20.74 0.37
CA GLY A 92 -3.94 -19.78 0.61
C GLY A 92 -2.93 -20.28 1.64
N ASP A 93 -1.68 -19.85 1.47
CA ASP A 93 -0.61 -20.13 2.41
C ASP A 93 -0.81 -19.24 3.65
N PHE A 94 -1.23 -19.83 4.76
CA PHE A 94 -1.41 -19.11 6.01
C PHE A 94 -0.10 -18.51 6.53
N GLY A 95 1.04 -19.04 6.08
CA GLY A 95 2.37 -18.50 6.31
C GLY A 95 2.59 -17.06 5.81
N LYS A 96 1.81 -16.61 4.82
CA LYS A 96 1.88 -15.24 4.27
C LYS A 96 1.13 -14.21 5.12
N PHE A 97 0.35 -14.64 6.10
CA PHE A 97 -0.44 -13.74 6.93
C PHE A 97 0.44 -12.94 7.89
N ASN A 98 0.50 -11.62 7.73
CA ASN A 98 1.31 -10.74 8.57
C ASN A 98 0.53 -10.23 9.79
N PHE A 99 0.59 -10.98 10.90
CA PHE A 99 -0.08 -10.63 12.16
C PHE A 99 0.30 -9.25 12.72
N SER A 100 1.56 -8.83 12.55
CA SER A 100 2.04 -7.55 13.09
C SER A 100 1.37 -6.34 12.44
N SER A 101 0.80 -6.50 11.24
CA SER A 101 0.06 -5.44 10.56
C SER A 101 -1.32 -5.18 11.15
N PHE A 102 -1.86 -6.05 12.02
CA PHE A 102 -3.23 -5.96 12.52
C PHE A 102 -3.30 -5.79 14.06
N PRO A 103 -2.81 -4.65 14.60
CA PRO A 103 -2.71 -4.45 16.06
C PRO A 103 -4.06 -4.39 16.78
N ASN A 104 -5.16 -4.20 16.04
CA ASN A 104 -6.52 -4.15 16.57
C ASN A 104 -7.34 -5.42 16.30
N LEU A 105 -6.75 -6.45 15.68
CA LEU A 105 -7.48 -7.66 15.34
C LEU A 105 -7.95 -8.39 16.60
N SER A 106 -9.25 -8.64 16.65
CA SER A 106 -9.95 -9.27 17.76
C SER A 106 -10.60 -10.60 17.37
N ARG A 107 -10.93 -10.78 16.09
CA ARG A 107 -11.51 -11.99 15.52
C ARG A 107 -10.83 -12.34 14.21
N LEU A 108 -10.38 -13.59 14.09
CA LEU A 108 -9.91 -14.17 12.84
C LEU A 108 -10.64 -15.49 12.61
N SER A 109 -11.41 -15.59 11.52
CA SER A 109 -12.16 -16.77 11.14
C SER A 109 -11.96 -17.04 9.66
N LEU A 110 -11.27 -18.13 9.32
CA LEU A 110 -10.88 -18.49 7.95
C LEU A 110 -11.39 -19.89 7.59
N VAL A 111 -12.69 -20.11 7.74
CA VAL A 111 -13.26 -21.47 7.74
C VAL A 111 -13.56 -21.94 6.33
N GLY A 112 -13.02 -23.12 5.98
CA GLY A 112 -13.35 -23.79 4.72
C GLY A 112 -12.77 -23.12 3.47
N ILE A 113 -11.78 -22.22 3.62
CA ILE A 113 -11.14 -21.53 2.49
C ILE A 113 -9.96 -22.30 1.89
N GLY A 114 -9.64 -23.50 2.40
CA GLY A 114 -8.55 -24.34 1.89
C GLY A 114 -7.16 -23.87 2.31
N LEU A 115 -7.00 -23.45 3.57
CA LEU A 115 -5.71 -23.04 4.12
C LEU A 115 -4.66 -24.16 4.02
N PHE A 116 -3.44 -23.79 3.64
CA PHE A 116 -2.27 -24.68 3.67
C PHE A 116 -1.06 -23.94 4.26
N GLY A 117 0.07 -24.66 4.40
CA GLY A 117 1.30 -24.11 4.96
C GLY A 117 1.39 -24.33 6.47
N HIS A 118 2.02 -23.39 7.16
CA HIS A 118 2.24 -23.45 8.61
C HIS A 118 1.50 -22.32 9.31
N ILE A 119 1.23 -22.50 10.61
CA ILE A 119 0.73 -21.45 11.49
C ILE A 119 1.94 -20.62 11.95
N PRO A 120 2.05 -19.34 11.56
CA PRO A 120 3.15 -18.49 12.01
C PRO A 120 3.07 -18.27 13.52
N ALA A 121 4.20 -18.37 14.21
CA ALA A 121 4.26 -18.20 15.67
C ALA A 121 3.90 -16.76 16.09
N GLU A 122 4.02 -15.82 15.16
CA GLU A 122 3.64 -14.42 15.27
C GLU A 122 2.16 -14.23 15.58
N ILE A 123 1.30 -15.25 15.44
CA ILE A 123 -0.08 -15.21 15.91
C ILE A 123 -0.18 -14.83 17.40
N GLY A 124 0.83 -15.19 18.20
CA GLY A 124 0.93 -14.81 19.61
C GLY A 124 1.18 -13.32 19.86
N THR A 125 1.50 -12.54 18.82
CA THR A 125 1.70 -11.08 18.92
C THR A 125 0.37 -10.32 18.94
N LEU A 126 -0.73 -10.95 18.54
CA LEU A 126 -2.06 -10.35 18.53
C LEU A 126 -2.64 -10.24 19.95
N SER A 127 -2.24 -9.21 20.67
CA SER A 127 -2.67 -8.98 22.06
C SER A 127 -4.18 -8.80 22.27
N LYS A 128 -4.94 -8.51 21.21
CA LYS A 128 -6.40 -8.28 21.27
C LYS A 128 -7.23 -9.43 20.69
N LEU A 129 -6.58 -10.48 20.16
CA LEU A 129 -7.27 -11.60 19.56
C LEU A 129 -8.02 -12.38 20.66
N THR A 130 -9.33 -12.52 20.47
CA THR A 130 -10.22 -13.24 21.40
C THR A 130 -10.90 -14.43 20.75
N HIS A 131 -10.99 -14.44 19.41
CA HIS A 131 -11.61 -15.50 18.63
C HIS A 131 -10.71 -15.87 17.46
N LEU A 132 -10.38 -17.15 17.36
CA LEU A 132 -9.56 -17.73 16.30
C LEU A 132 -10.23 -19.02 15.80
N ASP A 133 -10.50 -19.10 14.50
CA ASP A 133 -11.04 -20.26 13.80
C ASP A 133 -10.33 -20.39 12.43
N LEU A 134 -9.73 -21.55 12.13
CA LEU A 134 -8.86 -21.79 10.96
C LEU A 134 -9.25 -23.08 10.24
#